data_AF-A0A3D5JLD0-F1
#
_entry.id   AF-A0A3D5JLD0-F1
#
_cell.length_a   1.000
_cell.length_b   1.000
_cell.length_c   1.000
_cell.angle_alpha   90.00
_cell.angle_beta   90.00
_cell.angle_gamma   90.00
#
_symmetry.space_group_name_H-M   'P 1'
#
loop_
_entity.id
_entity.type
_entity.pdbx_description
1 polymer ?
#
loop_
_entity_poly.entity_id
_entity_poly.type
_entity_poly.pdbx_seq_one_letter_code
_entity_poly.pdbx_strand_id
1 'polypeptide(L)'
;MLQFEAWKKTLVIIVAALGMIYAAPNLLPGDREGGGILPGQKINLGLDLQGGSHLLLRVDMAVVIEERLEGIAETIRQEFRTNKIRFSGLDVRNSEVRVRLRNADD
;
A
#
# COMPACT_ATOMS: atom_id res chain seq x y z
N MET A 1 54.22 1.90 28.20
CA MET A 1 53.63 0.75 27.48
C MET A 1 52.38 0.34 28.24
N LEU A 2 51.18 0.40 27.65
CA LEU A 2 49.95 0.01 28.38
C LEU A 2 49.98 -1.51 28.64
N GLN A 3 50.31 -1.90 29.87
CA GLN A 3 50.16 -3.27 30.32
C GLN A 3 48.73 -3.46 30.83
N PHE A 4 47.91 -4.15 30.05
CA PHE A 4 46.57 -4.54 30.44
C PHE A 4 46.59 -5.90 31.12
N GLU A 5 45.95 -5.98 32.28
CA GLU A 5 45.71 -7.23 33.01
C GLU A 5 45.08 -8.30 32.13
N ALA A 6 45.58 -9.54 32.21
CA ALA A 6 45.18 -10.65 31.34
C ALA A 6 43.66 -10.91 31.40
N TRP A 7 43.04 -10.75 32.57
CA TRP A 7 41.60 -10.97 32.75
C TRP A 7 40.74 -10.00 31.92
N LYS A 8 41.18 -8.74 31.77
CA LYS A 8 40.49 -7.74 30.95
C LYS A 8 40.54 -8.12 29.47
N LYS A 9 41.69 -8.63 29.01
CA LYS A 9 41.86 -9.10 27.63
C LYS A 9 40.93 -10.29 27.35
N THR A 10 40.88 -11.26 28.26
CA THR A 10 40.02 -12.44 28.12
C THR A 10 38.55 -12.03 28.09
N LEU A 11 38.12 -11.11 28.96
CA LEU A 11 36.74 -10.60 28.97
C LEU A 11 36.39 -9.91 27.65
N VAL A 12 37.28 -9.04 27.14
CA VAL A 12 37.07 -8.35 25.86
C VAL A 12 36.93 -9.34 24.71
N ILE A 13 37.79 -10.37 24.65
CA ILE A 13 37.72 -11.42 23.62
C ILE A 13 36.39 -12.19 23.70
N ILE A 14 35.94 -12.53 24.91
CA ILE A 14 34.67 -13.25 25.10
C ILE A 14 33.49 -12.40 24.61
N VAL A 15 33.42 -11.13 25.00
CA VAL A 15 32.33 -10.23 24.58
C VAL A 15 32.35 -10.01 23.07
N ALA A 16 33.53 -9.84 22.47
CA ALA A 16 33.67 -9.71 21.02
C ALA A 16 33.23 -10.98 20.28
N ALA A 17 33.60 -12.16 20.78
CA ALA A 17 33.20 -13.45 20.21
C ALA A 17 31.68 -13.65 20.30
N LEU A 18 31.05 -13.31 21.43
CA LEU A 18 29.60 -13.37 21.59
C LEU A 18 28.89 -12.42 20.62
N GLY A 19 29.38 -11.18 20.46
CA GLY A 19 28.83 -10.24 19.48
C GLY A 19 28.91 -10.76 18.05
N MET A 20 30.01 -11.42 17.68
CA MET A 20 30.17 -12.03 16.36
C MET A 20 29.20 -13.19 16.13
N ILE A 21 29.00 -14.06 17.12
CA ILE A 21 28.03 -15.17 17.07
C ILE A 21 26.61 -14.62 16.91
N TYR A 22 26.27 -13.54 17.62
CA TYR A 22 24.94 -12.92 17.52
C TYR A 22 24.70 -12.14 16.23
N ALA A 23 25.74 -11.60 15.59
CA ALA A 23 25.64 -10.91 14.31
C ALA A 23 25.69 -11.85 13.09
N ALA A 24 26.26 -13.06 13.23
CA ALA A 24 26.43 -14.02 12.13
C ALA A 24 25.15 -14.35 11.34
N PRO A 25 23.95 -14.51 11.95
CA PRO A 25 22.71 -14.78 11.22
C PRO A 25 22.31 -13.68 10.23
N ASN A 26 22.76 -12.44 10.45
CA ASN A 26 22.47 -11.30 9.56
C ASN A 26 23.23 -11.37 8.23
N LEU A 27 24.32 -12.13 8.15
CA LEU A 27 25.15 -12.26 6.94
C LEU A 27 24.71 -13.42 6.04
N LEU A 28 23.87 -14.32 6.54
CA LEU A 28 23.43 -15.51 5.81
C LEU A 28 22.09 -15.24 5.10
N PRO A 29 21.97 -15.48 3.78
CA PRO A 29 20.69 -15.42 3.08
C PRO A 29 19.78 -16.59 3.52
N GLY A 30 18.51 -16.29 3.83
CA GLY A 30 17.51 -17.26 4.32
C GLY A 30 17.24 -17.18 5.83
N ASP A 31 15.97 -17.34 6.21
CA ASP A 31 15.54 -17.42 7.61
C ASP A 31 15.85 -18.82 8.13
N ARG A 32 16.93 -18.94 8.89
CA ARG A 32 17.23 -20.16 9.63
C ARG A 32 16.57 -20.05 10.99
N GLU A 33 15.51 -20.81 11.23
CA GLU A 33 15.00 -21.05 12.58
C GLU A 33 16.08 -21.77 13.40
N GLY A 34 16.92 -20.99 14.08
CA GLY A 34 17.94 -21.51 14.99
C GLY A 34 17.25 -22.15 16.20
N GLY A 35 17.26 -23.47 16.29
CA GLY A 35 16.79 -24.18 17.48
C GLY A 35 17.77 -24.01 18.65
N GLY A 36 17.36 -23.31 19.71
CA GLY A 36 18.04 -23.27 21.01
C GLY A 36 18.62 -21.90 21.41
N ILE A 37 19.76 -21.92 22.13
CA ILE A 37 20.47 -20.75 22.72
C ILE A 37 21.11 -19.85 21.64
N LEU A 38 21.08 -20.29 20.37
CA LEU A 38 21.64 -19.54 19.25
C LEU A 38 20.63 -18.51 18.74
N PRO A 39 21.08 -17.30 18.37
CA PRO A 39 20.22 -16.25 17.81
C PRO A 39 19.74 -16.71 16.43
N GLY A 40 18.57 -17.33 16.39
CA GLY A 40 17.95 -17.80 15.14
C GLY A 40 17.21 -16.73 14.37
N GLN A 41 16.96 -15.57 14.98
CA GLN A 41 16.11 -14.54 14.37
C GLN A 41 16.97 -13.39 13.87
N LYS A 42 16.86 -13.10 12.57
CA LYS A 42 17.37 -11.87 11.99
C LYS A 42 16.65 -10.70 12.64
N ILE A 43 17.36 -9.59 12.80
CA ILE A 43 16.74 -8.32 13.21
C ILE A 43 15.70 -7.98 12.13
N ASN A 44 14.48 -7.63 12.52
CA ASN A 44 13.47 -7.18 11.57
C ASN A 44 13.97 -5.90 10.89
N LEU A 45 14.32 -5.98 9.60
CA LEU A 45 14.66 -4.81 8.80
C LEU A 45 13.43 -3.90 8.72
N GLY A 46 13.60 -2.60 8.93
CA GLY A 46 12.53 -1.61 8.72
C GLY A 46 12.13 -1.53 7.24
N LEU A 47 10.98 -0.91 6.96
CA LEU A 47 10.39 -0.78 5.61
C LEU A 47 11.38 -0.22 4.56
N ASP A 48 12.23 0.73 4.94
CA ASP A 48 13.24 1.35 4.08
C ASP A 48 14.36 0.36 3.66
N LEU A 49 14.68 -0.59 4.53
CA LEU A 49 15.69 -1.62 4.29
C LEU A 49 15.11 -2.92 3.70
N GLN A 50 13.78 -3.10 3.75
CA GLN A 50 13.08 -4.25 3.16
C GLN A 50 12.79 -4.10 1.66
N GLY A 51 13.05 -2.93 1.06
CA GLY A 51 12.98 -2.75 -0.39
C GLY A 51 11.62 -3.11 -0.98
N GLY A 52 10.54 -2.58 -0.40
CA GLY A 52 9.19 -2.73 -0.97
C GLY A 52 8.91 -1.71 -2.07
N SER A 53 8.30 -2.13 -3.18
CA SER A 53 7.89 -1.21 -4.24
C SER A 53 6.75 -0.31 -3.75
N HIS A 54 6.99 1.00 -3.67
CA HIS A 54 5.93 1.99 -3.43
C HIS A 54 5.03 2.09 -4.67
N LEU A 55 3.86 1.44 -4.63
CA LEU A 55 2.82 1.59 -5.65
C LEU A 55 2.10 2.94 -5.44
N LEU A 56 2.55 3.96 -6.16
CA LEU A 56 1.81 5.21 -6.29
C LEU A 56 0.67 4.99 -7.30
N LEU A 57 -0.51 4.62 -6.79
CA LEU A 57 -1.73 4.55 -7.58
C LEU A 57 -2.19 5.98 -7.88
N ARG A 58 -1.90 6.46 -9.10
CA ARG A 58 -2.45 7.72 -9.61
C ARG A 58 -3.82 7.42 -10.20
N VAL A 59 -4.86 7.98 -9.59
CA VAL A 59 -6.22 7.93 -10.14
C VAL A 59 -6.35 9.02 -11.20
N ASP A 60 -6.84 8.66 -12.38
CA ASP A 60 -7.22 9.63 -13.41
C ASP A 60 -8.60 10.21 -13.07
N MET A 61 -8.60 11.43 -12.55
CA MET A 61 -9.83 12.11 -12.13
C MET A 61 -10.78 12.39 -13.29
N ALA A 62 -10.29 12.51 -14.53
CA ALA A 62 -11.15 12.75 -15.68
C ALA A 62 -12.07 11.54 -15.94
N VAL A 63 -11.51 10.33 -15.87
CA VAL A 63 -12.26 9.08 -16.03
C VAL A 63 -13.29 8.90 -14.91
N VAL A 64 -12.92 9.20 -13.67
CA VAL A 64 -13.84 9.09 -12.53
C VAL A 64 -15.04 10.04 -12.67
N ILE A 65 -14.81 11.25 -13.18
CA ILE A 65 -15.88 12.22 -13.40
C ILE A 65 -16.81 11.74 -14.52
N GLU A 66 -16.26 11.19 -15.61
CA GLU A 66 -17.05 10.63 -16.71
C GLU A 66 -17.93 9.46 -16.25
N GLU A 67 -17.34 8.46 -15.58
CA GLU A 67 -18.09 7.33 -15.01
C GLU A 67 -19.19 7.80 -14.04
N ARG A 68 -18.89 8.81 -13.21
CA ARG A 68 -19.87 9.37 -12.28
C ARG A 68 -21.05 10.02 -13.01
N LEU A 69 -20.79 10.76 -14.07
CA LEU A 69 -21.84 11.43 -14.85
C LEU A 69 -22.71 10.42 -15.61
N GLU A 70 -22.09 9.36 -16.13
CA GLU A 70 -22.81 8.27 -16.78
C GLU A 70 -23.73 7.52 -15.79
N GLY A 71 -23.24 7.27 -14.57
CA GLY A 71 -24.06 6.71 -13.49
C GLY A 71 -25.24 7.62 -13.07
N ILE A 72 -25.04 8.94 -13.05
CA ILE A 72 -26.12 9.90 -12.79
C ILE A 72 -27.15 9.85 -13.93
N ALA A 73 -26.69 9.81 -15.18
CA ALA A 73 -27.57 9.71 -16.34
C ALA A 73 -28.43 8.43 -16.29
N GLU A 74 -27.83 7.28 -15.97
CA GLU A 74 -28.57 6.01 -15.81
C GLU A 74 -29.61 6.11 -14.69
N THR A 75 -29.24 6.71 -13.56
CA THR A 75 -30.16 6.92 -12.43
C THR A 75 -31.36 7.76 -12.85
N ILE A 76 -31.13 8.87 -13.56
CA ILE A 76 -32.20 9.73 -14.09
C ILE A 76 -33.10 8.93 -15.05
N ARG A 77 -32.51 8.11 -15.93
CA ARG A 77 -33.26 7.27 -16.86
C ARG A 77 -34.18 6.29 -16.13
N GLN A 78 -33.66 5.66 -15.07
CA GLN A 78 -34.41 4.71 -14.26
C GLN A 78 -35.55 5.38 -13.50
N GLU A 79 -35.29 6.52 -12.85
CA GLU A 79 -36.30 7.30 -12.13
C GLU A 79 -37.41 7.79 -13.05
N PHE A 80 -37.08 8.27 -14.24
CA PHE A 80 -38.07 8.73 -15.21
C PHE A 80 -38.94 7.58 -15.71
N ARG A 81 -38.35 6.39 -15.91
CA ARG A 81 -39.11 5.19 -16.27
C ARG A 81 -40.06 4.76 -15.16
N THR A 82 -39.61 4.78 -13.90
CA THR A 82 -40.43 4.44 -12.72
C THR A 82 -41.61 5.41 -12.57
N ASN A 83 -41.34 6.71 -12.70
CA ASN A 83 -42.36 7.76 -12.59
C ASN A 83 -43.16 7.98 -13.89
N LYS A 84 -42.93 7.16 -14.94
CA LYS A 84 -43.58 7.24 -16.26
C LYS A 84 -43.40 8.59 -16.98
N ILE A 85 -42.37 9.36 -16.64
CA ILE A 85 -42.02 10.64 -17.26
C ILE A 85 -41.40 10.37 -18.63
N ARG A 86 -41.96 10.96 -19.68
CA ARG A 86 -41.48 10.77 -21.05
C ARG A 86 -40.38 11.79 -21.39
N PHE A 87 -39.18 11.29 -21.65
CA PHE A 87 -38.06 12.10 -22.15
C PHE A 87 -37.77 11.80 -23.62
N SER A 88 -37.31 12.81 -24.36
CA SER A 88 -36.93 12.72 -25.78
C SER A 88 -35.43 12.44 -25.98
N GLY A 89 -34.60 12.68 -24.96
CA GLY A 89 -33.17 12.39 -25.02
C GLY A 89 -32.46 12.65 -23.70
N LEU A 90 -31.43 11.86 -23.44
CA LEU A 90 -30.52 11.97 -22.30
C LEU A 90 -29.11 11.82 -22.86
N ASP A 91 -28.27 12.84 -22.69
CA ASP A 91 -26.92 12.89 -23.23
C ASP A 91 -25.94 13.39 -22.16
N VAL A 92 -24.73 12.83 -22.14
CA VAL A 92 -23.65 13.24 -21.24
C VAL A 92 -22.56 13.88 -22.11
N ARG A 93 -22.39 15.19 -22.01
CA ARG A 93 -21.41 15.94 -22.80
C ARG A 93 -20.78 17.04 -21.98
N ASN A 94 -19.48 17.29 -22.18
CA ASN A 94 -18.74 18.39 -21.55
C ASN A 94 -18.87 18.43 -20.02
N SER A 95 -18.84 17.26 -19.37
CA SER A 95 -19.06 17.13 -17.92
C SER A 95 -20.46 17.56 -17.43
N GLU A 96 -21.45 17.61 -18.31
CA GLU A 96 -22.84 17.93 -18.00
C GLU A 96 -23.77 16.80 -18.44
N VAL A 97 -24.82 16.54 -17.65
CA VAL A 97 -25.91 15.65 -18.02
C VAL A 97 -27.07 16.49 -18.54
N ARG A 98 -27.39 16.37 -19.83
CA ARG A 98 -28.48 17.09 -20.47
C ARG A 98 -29.67 16.18 -20.70
N VAL A 99 -30.81 16.60 -20.15
CA VAL A 99 -32.09 15.92 -20.28
C VAL A 99 -33.02 16.78 -21.13
N ARG A 100 -33.68 16.18 -22.13
CA ARG A 100 -34.76 16.83 -22.88
C ARG A 100 -36.07 16.10 -22.62
N LEU A 101 -37.01 16.78 -21.98
CA LEU A 101 -38.37 16.29 -21.74
C LEU A 101 -39.21 16.43 -23.01
N ARG A 102 -40.15 15.50 -23.21
CA ARG A 102 -41.00 15.49 -24.41
C ARG A 102 -42.19 16.44 -24.30
N ASN A 103 -42.65 16.70 -23.08
CA ASN A 103 -43.74 17.62 -22.78
C ASN A 103 -43.38 18.43 -21.53
N ALA A 104 -43.79 19.70 -21.46
CA ALA A 104 -43.48 20.59 -20.34
C ALA A 104 -44.46 20.42 -19.16
N ASP A 105 -45.55 19.67 -19.38
CA ASP A 105 -46.65 19.46 -18.42
C ASP A 105 -46.57 18.10 -17.68
N ASP A 106 -45.49 17.32 -17.88
CA ASP A 106 -45.17 16.06 -17.17
C ASP A 106 -44.03 16.30 -16.16
#